data_AF-A0A7J3ZKK4-F1
#
_entry.id   AF-A0A7J3ZKK4-F1
#
_cell.length_a   1.000
_cell.length_b   1.000
_cell.length_c   1.000
_cell.angle_alpha   90.00
_cell.angle_beta   90.00
_cell.angle_gamma   90.00
#
_symmetry.space_group_name_H-M   'P 1'
#
loop_
_entity.id
_entity.type
_entity.pdbx_description
1 polymer ?
#
loop_
_entity_poly.entity_id
_entity_poly.type
_entity_poly.pdbx_seq_one_letter_code
_entity_poly.pdbx_strand_id
1 'polypeptide(L)'
;MKSVVHAHNPKAIEVLREASLAGVEEFALLGRLCIAERAPPGSQELANSVGKLSRDCDVIILPEHGAVAFGDRPLTAVEKLLVLERIAELILASRSGVWANR
;
A
#
# COMPACT_ATOMS: atom_id res chain seq x y z
N MET A 1 2.72 16.45 6.06
CA MET A 1 2.95 15.83 4.75
C MET A 1 3.49 16.87 3.78
N LYS A 2 4.58 16.57 3.06
CA LYS A 2 5.18 17.46 2.05
C LYS A 2 5.38 16.77 0.69
N SER A 3 5.23 15.45 0.62
CA SER A 3 5.32 14.69 -0.62
C SER A 3 4.22 13.63 -0.74
N VAL A 4 3.81 13.38 -1.97
CA VAL A 4 2.88 12.32 -2.38
C VAL A 4 3.55 11.52 -3.49
N VAL A 5 3.54 10.19 -3.38
CA VAL A 5 3.98 9.31 -4.47
C VAL A 5 2.88 8.29 -4.72
N HIS A 6 2.57 8.09 -6.00
CA HIS A 6 1.66 7.06 -6.46
C HIS A 6 2.44 6.06 -7.32
N ALA A 7 2.17 4.77 -7.13
CA ALA A 7 2.69 3.70 -7.97
C ALA A 7 1.69 2.56 -8.09
N HIS A 8 1.90 1.73 -9.11
CA HIS A 8 1.19 0.46 -9.26
C HIS A 8 2.00 -0.61 -8.54
N ASN A 9 1.45 -1.11 -7.44
CA ASN A 9 2.07 -2.11 -6.55
C ASN A 9 1.41 -3.48 -6.80
N PRO A 10 1.81 -4.24 -7.84
CA PRO A 10 1.05 -5.39 -8.32
C PRO A 10 0.92 -6.50 -7.27
N LYS A 11 1.98 -6.81 -6.51
CA LYS A 11 1.91 -7.86 -5.49
C LYS A 11 0.99 -7.43 -4.35
N ALA A 12 1.04 -6.15 -3.95
CA ALA A 12 0.17 -5.63 -2.90
C ALA A 12 -1.32 -5.70 -3.29
N ILE A 13 -1.63 -5.36 -4.54
CA ILE A 13 -3.00 -5.49 -5.08
C ILE A 13 -3.42 -6.96 -5.13
N GLU A 14 -2.54 -7.87 -5.54
CA GLU A 14 -2.85 -9.30 -5.57
C GLU A 14 -3.13 -9.86 -4.17
N VAL A 15 -2.27 -9.56 -3.20
CA VAL A 15 -2.47 -10.01 -1.82
C VAL A 15 -3.80 -9.52 -1.25
N LEU A 16 -4.17 -8.27 -1.51
CA LEU A 16 -5.42 -7.69 -1.01
C LEU A 16 -6.70 -8.29 -1.61
N ARG A 17 -6.60 -8.92 -2.79
CA ARG A 17 -7.73 -9.69 -3.34
C ARG A 17 -8.03 -10.94 -2.53
N GLU A 18 -7.02 -11.47 -1.84
CA GLU A 18 -7.07 -12.81 -1.24
C GLU A 18 -6.93 -12.81 0.29
N ALA A 19 -6.30 -11.80 0.89
CA ALA A 19 -6.17 -11.65 2.33
C ALA A 19 -5.89 -10.21 2.78
N SER A 20 -5.86 -10.00 4.10
CA SER A 20 -5.38 -8.77 4.69
C SER A 20 -3.85 -8.69 4.65
N LEU A 21 -3.31 -7.52 4.30
CA LEU A 21 -1.94 -7.15 4.63
C LEU A 21 -1.91 -6.91 6.15
N ALA A 22 -1.50 -7.92 6.92
CA ALA A 22 -1.27 -7.81 8.36
C ALA A 22 -0.04 -8.66 8.73
N GLY A 23 0.92 -8.07 9.43
CA GLY A 23 2.21 -8.69 9.78
C GLY A 23 3.04 -7.76 10.66
N VAL A 24 3.95 -8.30 11.47
CA VAL A 24 4.65 -7.56 12.53
C VAL A 24 6.04 -7.13 12.06
N GLU A 25 6.42 -5.89 12.38
CA GLU A 25 7.70 -5.18 12.09
C GLU A 25 7.69 -4.23 10.88
N GLU A 26 7.40 -4.66 9.64
CA GLU A 26 7.40 -3.73 8.49
C GLU A 26 6.29 -2.66 8.56
N PHE A 27 5.24 -2.88 9.34
CA PHE A 27 4.21 -1.86 9.63
C PHE A 27 4.78 -0.62 10.33
N ALA A 28 5.89 -0.73 11.05
CA ALA A 28 6.53 0.42 11.68
C ALA A 28 7.07 1.42 10.64
N LEU A 29 7.59 0.91 9.51
CA LEU A 29 8.07 1.74 8.40
C LEU A 29 6.93 2.16 7.47
N LEU A 30 5.94 1.28 7.27
CA LEU A 30 4.76 1.54 6.44
C LEU A 30 3.89 2.66 7.03
N GLY A 31 3.77 2.69 8.35
CA GLY A 31 2.80 3.54 9.06
C GLY A 31 1.37 3.02 8.92
N ARG A 32 0.38 3.90 9.07
CA ARG A 32 -1.02 3.50 9.00
C ARG A 32 -1.45 3.25 7.55
N LEU A 33 -1.87 2.02 7.26
CA LEU A 33 -2.40 1.59 5.96
C LEU A 33 -3.93 1.70 5.94
N CYS A 34 -4.46 2.29 4.87
CA CYS A 34 -5.90 2.38 4.62
C CYS A 34 -6.24 1.96 3.19
N ILE A 35 -7.52 1.73 2.91
CA ILE A 35 -8.02 1.38 1.59
C ILE A 35 -9.04 2.45 1.18
N ALA A 36 -8.85 3.06 0.01
CA ALA A 36 -9.78 4.03 -0.55
C ALA A 36 -11.05 3.36 -1.06
N GLU A 37 -12.13 4.14 -1.14
CA GLU A 37 -13.32 3.72 -1.87
C GLU A 37 -12.99 3.60 -3.37
N ARG A 38 -13.58 2.60 -4.03
CA ARG A 38 -13.37 2.39 -5.46
C ARG A 38 -14.02 3.52 -6.25
N ALA A 39 -13.22 4.20 -7.06
CA ALA A 39 -13.67 5.26 -7.96
C ALA A 39 -12.78 5.29 -9.23
N PRO A 40 -13.24 5.87 -10.35
CA PRO A 40 -12.46 5.93 -11.59
C PRO A 40 -11.10 6.64 -11.42
N PRO A 41 -10.03 6.18 -12.07
CA PRO A 41 -8.74 6.87 -12.05
C PRO A 41 -8.85 8.32 -12.54
N GLY A 42 -8.21 9.25 -11.83
CA GLY A 42 -8.27 10.68 -12.16
C GLY A 42 -9.58 11.39 -11.83
N SER A 43 -10.56 10.70 -11.23
CA SER A 43 -11.83 11.32 -10.81
C SER A 43 -11.68 12.16 -9.54
N GLN A 44 -12.58 13.15 -9.40
CA GLN A 44 -12.71 13.94 -8.18
C GLN A 44 -13.16 13.08 -6.99
N GLU A 45 -13.97 12.05 -7.24
CA GLU A 45 -14.44 11.09 -6.22
C GLU A 45 -13.26 10.35 -5.59
N LEU A 46 -12.34 9.83 -6.42
CA LEU A 46 -11.12 9.20 -5.95
C LEU A 46 -10.25 10.18 -5.14
N ALA A 47 -10.08 11.40 -5.66
CA ALA A 47 -9.32 12.44 -4.97
C ALA A 47 -9.93 12.81 -3.60
N ASN A 48 -11.26 12.86 -3.48
CA ASN A 48 -11.96 13.12 -2.24
C ASN A 48 -11.78 11.99 -1.22
N SER A 49 -11.89 10.73 -1.68
CA SER A 49 -11.67 9.54 -0.82
C SER A 49 -10.24 9.51 -0.28
N VAL A 50 -9.25 9.68 -1.17
CA VAL A 50 -7.82 9.75 -0.81
C VAL A 50 -7.54 10.93 0.13
N GLY A 51 -8.09 12.11 -0.17
CA GLY A 51 -7.92 13.32 0.64
C GLY A 51 -8.58 13.23 2.02
N LYS A 52 -9.63 12.41 2.17
CA LYS A 52 -10.22 12.12 3.49
C LYS A 52 -9.27 11.27 4.33
N LEU A 53 -8.79 10.17 3.76
CA LEU A 53 -7.94 9.19 4.42
C LEU A 53 -6.51 9.71 4.68
N SER A 54 -6.01 10.63 3.88
CA SER A 54 -4.64 11.15 4.01
C SER A 54 -4.37 11.92 5.31
N ARG A 55 -5.41 12.27 6.07
CA ARG A 55 -5.29 12.87 7.40
C ARG A 55 -4.80 11.88 8.45
N ASP A 56 -5.15 10.61 8.25
CA ASP A 56 -5.00 9.57 9.26
C ASP A 56 -4.05 8.46 8.80
N CYS A 57 -3.82 8.32 7.50
CA CYS A 57 -3.12 7.19 6.90
C CYS A 57 -1.85 7.65 6.19
N ASP A 58 -0.79 6.85 6.30
CA ASP A 58 0.51 7.03 5.66
C ASP A 58 0.56 6.45 4.24
N VAL A 59 -0.21 5.38 4.03
CA VAL A 59 -0.35 4.67 2.76
C VAL A 59 -1.81 4.37 2.52
N ILE A 60 -2.29 4.64 1.32
CA ILE A 60 -3.67 4.36 0.89
C ILE A 60 -3.61 3.45 -0.32
N ILE A 61 -4.22 2.28 -0.22
CA ILE A 61 -4.44 1.39 -1.35
C ILE A 61 -5.59 1.95 -2.18
N LEU A 62 -5.39 1.98 -3.49
CA LEU A 62 -6.41 2.21 -4.50
C LEU A 62 -6.85 0.83 -5.03
N PRO A 63 -8.05 0.34 -4.70
CA PRO A 63 -8.49 -1.01 -5.09
C PRO A 63 -8.30 -1.27 -6.58
N GLU A 64 -7.68 -2.40 -6.93
CA GLU A 64 -7.42 -2.85 -8.31
C GLU A 64 -6.51 -1.92 -9.15
N HIS A 65 -5.84 -0.95 -8.52
CA HIS A 65 -5.02 0.05 -9.23
C HIS A 65 -3.59 0.10 -8.70
N GLY A 66 -3.41 0.39 -7.40
CA GLY A 66 -2.08 0.58 -6.82
C GLY A 66 -2.16 1.19 -5.44
N ALA A 67 -1.19 2.03 -5.09
CA ALA A 67 -1.17 2.73 -3.82
C ALA A 67 -0.68 4.17 -3.94
N VAL A 68 -0.99 4.95 -2.92
CA VAL A 68 -0.49 6.30 -2.71
C VAL A 68 0.16 6.35 -1.33
N ALA A 69 1.38 6.87 -1.24
CA ALA A 69 2.09 7.04 0.01
C ALA A 69 2.48 8.49 0.27
N PHE A 70 2.56 8.82 1.54
CA PHE A 70 2.83 10.17 2.03
C PHE A 70 4.11 10.24 2.84
N GLY A 71 4.85 11.33 2.66
CA GLY A 71 6.14 11.54 3.30
C GLY A 71 6.43 13.00 3.64
N ASP A 72 7.49 13.22 4.40
CA ASP A 72 8.14 14.51 4.58
C ASP A 72 9.02 14.90 3.39
N ARG A 73 9.49 13.91 2.63
CA ARG A 73 10.24 14.03 1.37
C ARG A 73 9.87 12.88 0.43
N PRO A 74 10.05 13.05 -0.91
CA PRO A 74 9.69 12.02 -1.89
C PRO A 74 10.28 10.63 -1.58
N LEU A 75 11.54 10.58 -1.12
CA LEU A 75 12.22 9.33 -0.79
C LEU A 75 11.46 8.51 0.26
N THR A 76 10.98 9.16 1.32
CA THR A 76 10.24 8.49 2.41
C THR A 76 8.88 7.96 1.95
N ALA A 77 8.21 8.63 1.01
CA ALA A 77 7.01 8.11 0.39
C ALA A 77 7.30 6.90 -0.53
N VAL A 78 8.42 6.92 -1.27
CA VAL A 78 8.86 5.77 -2.08
C VAL A 78 9.20 4.58 -1.20
N GLU A 79 9.95 4.77 -0.11
CA GLU A 79 10.32 3.72 0.84
C GLU A 79 9.09 2.98 1.37
N LYS A 80 8.02 3.71 1.73
CA LYS A 80 6.74 3.11 2.14
C LYS A 80 6.12 2.21 1.05
N LEU A 81 6.16 2.64 -0.21
CA LEU A 81 5.65 1.82 -1.33
C LEU A 81 6.51 0.58 -1.61
N LEU A 82 7.83 0.69 -1.41
CA LEU A 82 8.74 -0.46 -1.51
C LEU A 82 8.50 -1.48 -0.40
N VAL A 83 8.33 -1.00 0.84
CA VAL A 83 7.98 -1.83 1.99
C VAL A 83 6.62 -2.52 1.76
N LEU A 84 5.62 -1.79 1.28
CA LEU A 84 4.31 -2.35 0.93
C LEU A 84 4.44 -3.54 -0.05
N GLU A 85 5.16 -3.33 -1.15
CA GLU A 85 5.36 -4.36 -2.17
C GLU A 85 6.15 -5.55 -1.64
N ARG A 86 7.13 -5.30 -0.75
CA ARG A 86 7.96 -6.34 -0.13
C ARG A 86 7.16 -7.20 0.85
N ILE A 87 6.32 -6.60 1.69
CA ILE A 87 5.41 -7.35 2.58
C ILE A 87 4.51 -8.26 1.73
N ALA A 88 3.95 -7.71 0.64
CA ALA A 88 3.09 -8.48 -0.24
C ALA A 88 3.84 -9.64 -0.90
N GLU A 89 5.08 -9.42 -1.35
CA GLU A 89 5.95 -10.48 -1.85
C GLU A 89 6.18 -11.60 -0.84
N LEU A 90 6.47 -11.25 0.43
CA LEU A 90 6.68 -12.23 1.49
C LEU A 90 5.42 -13.05 1.76
N ILE A 91 4.24 -12.42 1.78
CA ILE A 91 2.94 -13.10 1.94
C ILE A 91 2.67 -14.06 0.77
N LEU A 92 2.93 -13.63 -0.47
CA LEU A 92 2.77 -14.50 -1.63
C LEU A 92 3.73 -15.69 -1.55
N ALA A 93 5.01 -15.43 -1.23
CA ALA A 93 6.02 -16.48 -1.12
C ALA A 93 5.74 -17.47 0.02
N SER A 94 5.15 -17.02 1.13
CA SER A 94 4.75 -17.90 2.24
C SER A 94 3.60 -18.83 1.82
N ARG A 95 2.70 -18.37 0.94
CA ARG A 95 1.62 -19.21 0.39
C ARG A 95 2.12 -20.25 -0.61
N SER A 96 3.19 -19.93 -1.36
CA SER A 96 3.74 -20.83 -2.38
C SER A 96 4.53 -22.02 -1.81
N GLY A 97 4.66 -22.16 -0.48
CA GLY A 97 5.39 -23.27 0.15
C GLY A 97 6.91 -23.24 -0.01
N VAL A 98 7.47 -22.23 -0.71
CA VAL A 98 8.91 -22.10 -0.97
C VAL A 98 9.74 -21.92 0.31
N TRP A 99 9.13 -21.45 1.39
CA TRP A 99 9.75 -21.28 2.70
C TRP A 99 9.39 -22.36 3.73
N ALA A 100 8.49 -23.29 3.39
CA ALA A 100 8.15 -24.41 4.27
C ALA A 100 9.15 -25.58 4.17
N ASN A 101 10.05 -25.55 3.17
CA ASN A 101 11.00 -26.62 2.83
C ASN A 101 12.48 -26.17 2.89
N ARG A 102 12.82 -25.16 3.69
CA ARG A 102 14.21 -24.78 3.96
C ARG A 102 14.54 -24.88 5.44
#